data_AF-A0A0K8UM33-F1
#
_entry.id   AF-A0A0K8UM33-F1
#
_cell.length_a   1.000
_cell.length_b   1.000
_cell.length_c   1.000
_cell.angle_alpha   90.00
_cell.angle_beta   90.00
_cell.angle_gamma   90.00
#
_symmetry.space_group_name_H-M   'P 1'
#
loop_
_entity.id
_entity.type
_entity.pdbx_description
1 polymer ?
#
loop_
_entity_poly.entity_id
_entity_poly.type
_entity_poly.pdbx_seq_one_letter_code
_entity_poly.pdbx_strand_id
1 'polypeptide(L)'
;MEIMFKLLVVLTTSTCLFSTVNSGVPIATGGPSLIYEGKDALLTCVVSENRANHTVIWKKSDEILTAGMVRVTSDTRVSVLHDESEWKKDPKGLESGGEGWVLLVKR
;
A
#
# COMPACT_ATOMS: atom_id res chain seq x y z
N MET A 1 37.03 13.01 22.87
CA MET A 1 36.58 12.06 21.82
C MET A 1 35.13 11.62 21.99
N GLU A 2 34.62 11.43 23.22
CA GLU A 2 33.25 10.94 23.43
C GLU A 2 32.12 11.85 22.93
N ILE A 3 32.28 13.18 23.06
CA ILE A 3 31.27 14.16 22.63
C ILE A 3 31.10 14.14 21.10
N MET A 4 32.19 13.95 20.37
CA MET A 4 32.20 13.90 18.91
C MET A 4 31.51 12.63 18.38
N PHE A 5 31.66 11.50 19.07
CA PHE A 5 30.95 10.26 18.75
C PHE A 5 29.44 10.36 19.01
N LYS A 6 29.04 10.98 20.14
CA LYS A 6 27.62 11.21 20.44
C LYS A 6 26.96 12.14 19.41
N LEU A 7 27.65 13.20 18.99
CA LEU A 7 27.16 14.12 17.97
C LEU A 7 27.00 13.44 16.60
N LEU A 8 27.96 12.59 16.23
CA LEU A 8 27.91 11.81 14.99
C LEU A 8 26.73 10.82 14.99
N VAL A 9 26.51 10.12 16.11
CA VAL A 9 25.35 9.23 16.27
C VAL A 9 24.04 10.00 16.13
N VAL A 10 23.89 11.14 16.82
CA VAL A 10 22.69 11.99 16.72
C VAL A 10 22.43 12.46 15.28
N LEU A 11 23.46 12.92 14.57
CA LEU A 11 23.33 13.33 13.16
C LEU A 11 22.90 12.17 12.27
N THR A 12 23.52 11.00 12.40
CA THR A 12 23.18 9.82 11.57
C THR A 12 21.76 9.30 11.85
N THR A 13 21.33 9.29 13.11
CA THR A 13 19.94 8.90 13.47
C THR A 13 18.91 9.92 13.00
N SER A 14 19.28 11.21 12.96
CA SER A 14 18.37 12.29 12.51
C SER A 14 18.17 12.29 10.99
N THR A 15 19.17 11.89 10.21
CA THR A 15 19.06 11.82 8.74
C THR A 15 18.16 10.69 8.24
N CYS A 16 17.92 9.65 9.05
CA CYS A 16 17.05 8.54 8.69
C CYS A 16 15.54 8.85 8.78
N LEU A 17 15.15 10.01 9.33
CA LEU A 17 13.75 10.36 9.59
C LEU A 17 13.08 11.21 8.49
N PHE A 18 13.83 11.62 7.46
CA PHE A 18 13.33 12.50 6.39
C PHE A 18 13.41 11.86 5.00
N SER A 19 13.15 10.56 4.88
CA SER A 19 12.89 9.99 3.56
C SER A 19 11.56 10.53 3.03
N THR A 20 11.61 11.38 2.02
CA THR A 20 10.42 11.82 1.30
C THR A 20 9.84 10.63 0.53
N VAL A 21 8.65 10.19 0.92
CA VAL A 21 7.90 9.18 0.16
C VAL A 21 7.08 9.88 -0.91
N ASN A 22 7.23 9.45 -2.16
CA ASN A 22 6.39 9.93 -3.26
C ASN A 22 5.08 9.14 -3.28
N SER A 23 3.95 9.84 -3.23
CA SER A 23 2.64 9.23 -3.46
C SER A 23 2.39 9.15 -4.96
N GLY A 24 2.12 7.95 -5.48
CA GLY A 24 1.54 7.78 -6.81
C GLY A 24 0.04 8.01 -6.82
N VAL A 25 -0.53 8.22 -8.00
CA VAL A 25 -1.99 8.19 -8.23
C VAL A 25 -2.31 6.86 -8.93
N PRO A 26 -3.27 6.06 -8.44
CA PRO A 26 -3.72 4.86 -9.14
C PRO A 26 -4.20 5.18 -10.56
N ILE A 27 -3.98 4.27 -11.52
CA ILE A 27 -4.54 4.42 -12.89
C ILE A 27 -6.07 4.34 -12.84
N ALA A 28 -6.60 3.44 -12.00
CA ALA A 28 -8.03 3.27 -11.83
C ALA A 28 -8.36 2.88 -10.40
N THR A 29 -9.53 3.33 -9.93
CA THR A 29 -10.14 2.85 -8.69
C THR A 29 -11.58 2.48 -8.96
N GLY A 30 -12.13 1.58 -8.15
CA GLY A 30 -13.49 1.10 -8.33
C GLY A 30 -14.06 0.49 -7.06
N GLY A 31 -15.33 0.14 -7.15
CA GLY A 31 -16.09 -0.45 -6.05
C GLY A 31 -17.57 -0.11 -6.14
N PRO A 32 -18.40 -0.73 -5.32
CA PRO A 32 -19.82 -0.42 -5.24
C PRO A 32 -20.04 0.97 -4.66
N SER A 33 -20.96 1.75 -5.24
CA SER A 33 -21.43 3.02 -4.67
C SER A 33 -22.43 2.82 -3.53
N LEU A 34 -23.07 1.64 -3.47
CA LEU A 34 -24.04 1.23 -2.46
C LEU A 34 -23.84 -0.25 -2.13
N ILE A 35 -23.87 -0.58 -0.84
CA ILE A 35 -23.78 -1.96 -0.35
C ILE A 35 -24.92 -2.20 0.63
N TYR A 36 -25.53 -3.37 0.54
CA TYR A 36 -26.57 -3.79 1.47
C TYR A 36 -25.97 -4.37 2.75
N GLU A 37 -26.68 -4.22 3.86
CA GLU A 37 -26.28 -4.77 5.14
C GLU A 37 -26.03 -6.30 5.06
N GLY A 38 -24.99 -6.76 5.76
CA GLY A 38 -24.61 -8.17 5.79
C GLY A 38 -24.01 -8.70 4.49
N LYS A 39 -23.57 -7.81 3.58
CA LYS A 39 -22.81 -8.14 2.38
C LYS A 39 -21.37 -7.67 2.48
N ASP A 40 -20.48 -8.43 1.86
CA ASP A 40 -19.08 -8.07 1.72
C ASP A 40 -18.92 -6.89 0.74
N ALA A 41 -17.91 -6.06 0.98
CA ALA A 41 -17.50 -4.97 0.11
C ALA A 41 -16.16 -5.28 -0.56
N LEU A 42 -16.06 -4.96 -1.84
CA LEU A 42 -14.81 -5.03 -2.59
C LEU A 42 -14.52 -3.65 -3.20
N LEU A 43 -13.39 -3.07 -2.80
CA LEU A 43 -12.86 -1.86 -3.43
C LEU A 43 -11.62 -2.23 -4.22
N THR A 44 -11.49 -1.70 -5.43
CA THR A 44 -10.39 -2.03 -6.35
C THR A 44 -9.50 -0.82 -6.58
N CYS A 45 -8.19 -1.06 -6.70
CA CYS A 45 -7.17 -0.08 -7.02
C CYS A 45 -6.22 -0.71 -8.04
N VAL A 46 -6.05 -0.07 -9.19
CA VAL A 46 -5.13 -0.51 -10.25
C VAL A 46 -4.00 0.50 -10.34
N VAL A 47 -2.76 0.03 -10.21
CA VAL A 47 -1.56 0.89 -10.26
C VAL A 47 -0.75 0.63 -11.53
N SER A 48 -0.12 1.68 -12.06
CA SER A 48 0.83 1.53 -13.17
C SER A 48 2.09 0.88 -12.62
N GLU A 49 2.47 -0.29 -13.16
CA GLU A 49 3.73 -0.98 -12.91
C GLU A 49 4.34 -0.85 -11.51
N ASN A 50 4.29 -1.93 -10.73
CA ASN A 50 4.97 -2.04 -9.43
C ASN A 50 6.50 -2.19 -9.54
N ARG A 51 7.11 -1.72 -10.65
CA ARG A 51 8.57 -1.83 -10.89
C ARG A 51 9.40 -1.09 -9.82
N ALA A 52 8.79 -0.19 -9.05
CA ALA A 52 9.47 0.63 -8.05
C ALA A 52 9.10 0.27 -6.59
N ASN A 53 8.66 -0.95 -6.29
CA ASN A 53 8.31 -1.40 -4.93
C ASN A 53 7.31 -0.46 -4.25
N HIS A 54 6.24 -0.11 -4.96
CA HIS A 54 5.20 0.75 -4.42
C HIS A 54 4.34 0.00 -3.40
N THR A 55 3.89 0.72 -2.37
CA THR A 55 2.97 0.18 -1.36
C THR A 55 1.60 0.79 -1.58
N VAL A 56 0.60 -0.05 -1.88
CA VAL A 56 -0.79 0.41 -1.94
C VAL A 56 -1.32 0.60 -0.52
N ILE A 57 -1.82 1.80 -0.24
CA ILE A 57 -2.38 2.15 1.06
C ILE A 57 -3.89 2.33 0.92
N TRP A 58 -4.66 1.60 1.72
CA TRP A 58 -6.09 1.81 1.88
C TRP A 58 -6.32 2.66 3.13
N LYS A 59 -7.01 3.79 2.97
CA LYS A 59 -7.33 4.68 4.08
C LYS A 59 -8.82 5.02 4.12
N LYS A 60 -9.34 5.19 5.33
CA LYS A 60 -10.65 5.76 5.60
C LYS A 60 -10.45 7.09 6.30
N SER A 61 -10.69 8.19 5.59
CA SER A 61 -10.28 9.52 6.03
C SER A 61 -8.77 9.55 6.34
N ASP A 62 -8.39 9.72 7.61
CA ASP A 62 -7.00 9.72 8.07
C ASP A 62 -6.55 8.39 8.70
N GLU A 63 -7.47 7.43 8.87
CA GLU A 63 -7.14 6.11 9.39
C GLU A 63 -6.58 5.21 8.28
N ILE A 64 -5.38 4.69 8.47
CA ILE A 64 -4.80 3.67 7.59
C ILE A 64 -5.41 2.32 7.92
N LEU A 65 -6.08 1.72 6.95
CA LEU A 65 -6.67 0.40 7.06
C LEU A 65 -5.62 -0.67 6.77
N THR A 66 -4.90 -0.54 5.65
CA THR A 66 -3.86 -1.47 5.23
C THR A 66 -2.72 -0.74 4.51
N ALA A 67 -1.53 -1.32 4.58
CA ALA A 67 -0.35 -0.91 3.83
C ALA A 67 0.26 -2.15 3.14
N GLY A 68 0.12 -2.22 1.82
CA GLY A 68 0.37 -3.44 1.06
C GLY A 68 -0.53 -4.58 1.56
N MET A 69 0.06 -5.75 1.79
CA MET A 69 -0.66 -6.92 2.33
C MET A 69 -0.91 -6.86 3.85
N VAL A 70 -0.35 -5.86 4.55
CA VAL A 70 -0.42 -5.77 6.01
C VAL A 70 -1.67 -4.98 6.43
N ARG A 71 -2.49 -5.60 7.29
CA ARG A 71 -3.59 -4.90 7.98
C ARG A 71 -3.06 -4.07 9.14
N VAL A 72 -3.39 -2.78 9.13
CA VAL A 72 -2.99 -1.79 10.15
C VAL A 72 -4.14 -1.51 11.11
N THR A 73 -5.37 -1.42 10.61
CA THR A 73 -6.56 -1.20 11.45
C THR A 73 -6.87 -2.39 12.38
N SER A 74 -7.50 -2.13 13.52
CA SER A 74 -8.01 -3.16 14.41
C SER A 74 -9.25 -3.88 13.88
N ASP A 75 -9.96 -3.33 12.88
CA ASP A 75 -11.13 -3.98 12.27
C ASP A 75 -10.71 -5.28 11.54
N THR A 76 -11.08 -6.42 12.10
CA THR A 76 -10.71 -7.75 11.60
C THR A 76 -11.41 -8.14 10.30
N ARG A 77 -12.40 -7.37 9.86
CA ARG A 77 -13.13 -7.62 8.61
C ARG A 77 -12.35 -7.18 7.38
N VAL A 78 -11.35 -6.32 7.55
CA VAL A 78 -10.54 -5.77 6.48
C VAL A 78 -9.45 -6.76 6.07
N SER A 79 -9.28 -6.99 4.78
CA SER A 79 -8.19 -7.79 4.21
C SER A 79 -7.87 -7.35 2.79
N VAL A 80 -6.67 -7.66 2.30
CA VAL A 80 -6.25 -7.36 0.93
C VAL A 80 -6.18 -8.66 0.13
N LEU A 81 -6.74 -8.63 -1.07
CA LEU A 81 -6.59 -9.66 -2.09
C LEU A 81 -5.71 -9.08 -3.20
N HIS A 82 -4.59 -9.76 -3.49
CA HIS A 82 -3.64 -9.34 -4.50
C HIS A 82 -2.87 -10.59 -4.99
N ASP A 83 -2.66 -10.69 -6.30
CA ASP A 83 -1.92 -11.79 -6.92
C ASP A 83 -0.45 -11.43 -7.13
N GLU A 84 0.41 -11.91 -6.24
CA GLU A 84 1.85 -11.71 -6.33
C GLU A 84 2.54 -12.58 -7.40
N SER A 85 1.80 -13.42 -8.14
CA SER A 85 2.41 -14.33 -9.12
C SER A 85 2.66 -13.69 -10.49
N GLU A 86 1.99 -12.56 -10.78
CA GLU A 86 2.05 -11.87 -12.08
C GLU A 86 3.40 -11.18 -12.33
N TRP A 87 4.07 -10.67 -11.28
CA TRP A 87 5.37 -10.00 -11.45
C TRP A 87 6.56 -10.97 -11.62
N LYS A 88 6.42 -12.22 -11.15
CA LYS A 88 7.51 -13.22 -11.18
C LYS A 88 7.68 -13.90 -12.53
N LYS A 89 6.65 -13.87 -13.39
CA LYS A 89 6.61 -14.66 -14.64
C LYS A 89 7.23 -13.94 -15.84
N ASP A 90 7.17 -12.61 -15.90
CA ASP A 90 7.82 -11.85 -16.97
C ASP A 90 8.19 -10.43 -16.52
N PRO A 91 9.49 -10.13 -16.25
CA PRO A 91 9.94 -8.79 -15.89
C PRO A 91 9.79 -7.75 -17.03
N LYS A 92 9.44 -8.18 -18.25
CA LYS A 92 9.08 -7.33 -19.39
C LYS A 92 7.59 -7.37 -19.73
N GLY A 93 6.80 -8.25 -19.12
CA GLY A 93 5.45 -8.61 -19.58
C GLY A 93 4.32 -7.70 -19.12
N LEU A 94 4.61 -6.65 -18.34
CA LEU A 94 3.59 -5.69 -17.91
C LEU A 94 3.35 -4.58 -18.95
N GLU A 95 3.46 -4.87 -20.25
CA GLU A 95 3.29 -3.85 -21.30
C GLU A 95 1.82 -3.47 -21.61
N SER A 96 0.82 -3.80 -20.76
CA SER A 96 -0.53 -3.28 -21.05
C SER A 96 -1.55 -3.20 -19.90
N GLY A 97 -1.50 -4.10 -18.91
CA GLY A 97 -2.47 -4.12 -17.82
C GLY A 97 -1.81 -3.73 -16.50
N GLY A 98 -2.27 -2.66 -15.85
CA GLY A 98 -1.78 -2.29 -14.52
C GLY A 98 -2.00 -3.40 -13.47
N GLU A 99 -1.37 -3.27 -12.32
CA GLU A 99 -1.45 -4.25 -11.23
C GLU A 99 -2.69 -4.00 -10.35
N GLY A 100 -3.52 -5.03 -10.17
CA GLY A 100 -4.76 -4.95 -9.40
C GLY A 100 -4.59 -5.27 -7.92
N TRP A 101 -5.12 -4.41 -7.08
CA TRP A 101 -5.21 -4.55 -5.62
C TRP A 101 -6.66 -4.44 -5.19
N VAL A 102 -7.12 -5.34 -4.30
CA VAL A 102 -8.51 -5.34 -3.84
C VAL A 102 -8.57 -5.29 -2.33
N LEU A 103 -9.27 -4.31 -1.77
CA LEU A 103 -9.66 -4.31 -0.36
C LEU A 103 -10.98 -5.07 -0.21
N LEU A 104 -10.94 -6.15 0.55
CA LEU A 104 -12.12 -6.88 1.00
C LEU A 104 -12.48 -6.40 2.41
N VAL A 105 -13.72 -5.93 2.57
CA VAL A 105 -14.36 -5.75 3.88
C VAL A 105 -15.43 -6.82 4.01
N LYS A 106 -15.18 -7.82 4.84
CA LYS A 106 -16.16 -8.87 5.12
C LYS A 106 -17.33 -8.32 5.93
N ARG A 107 -18.51 -8.91 5.73
CA ARG A 107 -19.68 -8.66 6.58
C ARG A 107 -19.39 -8.94 8.06
#